data_AF-A0A2C5YL28-F1
#
_entry.id   AF-A0A2C5YL28-F1
#
_cell.length_a   1.000
_cell.length_b   1.000
_cell.length_c   1.000
_cell.angle_alpha   90.00
_cell.angle_beta   90.00
_cell.angle_gamma   90.00
#
_symmetry.space_group_name_H-M   'P 1'
#
loop_
_entity.id
_entity.type
_entity.pdbx_description
1 polymer ?
#
loop_
_entity_poly.entity_id
_entity_poly.type
_entity_poly.pdbx_seq_one_letter_code
_entity_poly.pdbx_strand_id
1 'polypeptide(L)'
;MMAGAPAVVGTLWDVTDRDIDRFAGRAFELWGLLQRGAFADGRRRNDDDAAGPGQTGKRQAAPSASLPEAVARARQACRFRYLNAAAAVVYGIPVYIAGDQGGSAE
;
A
#
# COMPACT_ATOMS: atom_id res chain seq x y z
N MET A 1 18.94 7.71 7.58
CA MET A 1 20.02 6.72 7.76
C MET A 1 20.89 7.02 8.97
N MET A 2 21.43 8.23 9.15
CA MET A 2 22.31 8.55 10.30
C MET A 2 21.63 8.39 11.67
N ALA A 3 20.31 8.59 11.76
CA ALA A 3 19.53 8.36 12.97
C ALA A 3 19.03 6.91 13.15
N GLY A 4 19.49 5.95 12.33
CA GLY A 4 19.15 4.53 12.49
C GLY A 4 17.75 4.11 12.02
N ALA A 5 17.04 4.93 11.23
CA ALA A 5 15.75 4.52 10.65
C ALA A 5 15.90 3.26 9.77
N PRO A 6 15.11 2.18 9.99
CA PRO A 6 15.30 0.89 9.33
C PRO A 6 14.93 0.93 7.83
N ALA A 7 13.91 1.69 7.49
CA ALA A 7 13.56 2.00 6.10
C ALA A 7 12.85 3.36 6.01
N VAL A 8 13.06 4.05 4.89
CA VAL A 8 12.42 5.32 4.58
C VAL A 8 11.87 5.24 3.15
N VAL A 9 10.59 5.58 2.99
CA VAL A 9 9.97 5.78 1.68
C VAL A 9 9.92 7.27 1.40
N GLY A 10 10.36 7.69 0.22
CA GLY A 10 10.36 9.10 -0.18
C GLY A 10 10.22 9.27 -1.69
N THR A 11 10.08 10.51 -2.15
CA THR A 11 10.01 10.85 -3.57
C THR A 11 11.32 11.49 -4.04
N LEU A 12 11.78 11.12 -5.23
CA LEU A 12 13.00 11.67 -5.84
C LEU A 12 12.81 13.08 -6.41
N TRP A 13 11.58 13.42 -6.80
CA TRP A 13 11.18 14.72 -7.35
C TRP A 13 9.74 15.02 -6.95
N ASP A 14 9.25 16.22 -7.27
CA ASP A 14 7.90 16.67 -6.93
C ASP A 14 6.83 15.85 -7.64
N VAL A 15 5.81 15.45 -6.89
CA VAL A 15 4.68 14.63 -7.36
C VAL A 15 3.38 15.34 -7.05
N THR A 16 2.31 14.99 -7.77
CA THR A 16 0.99 15.58 -7.52
C THR A 16 0.26 14.87 -6.37
N ASP A 17 -0.37 15.65 -5.49
CA ASP A 17 -1.09 15.19 -4.29
C ASP A 17 -2.02 14.01 -4.58
N ARG A 18 -2.87 14.15 -5.61
CA ARG A 18 -3.89 13.14 -5.91
C ARG A 18 -3.33 11.77 -6.28
N ASP A 19 -2.16 11.71 -6.91
CA ASP A 19 -1.54 10.42 -7.24
C ASP A 19 -0.72 9.88 -6.07
N ILE A 20 -0.05 10.73 -5.29
CA ILE A 20 0.69 10.26 -4.12
C ILE A 20 -0.26 9.78 -3.01
N ASP A 21 -1.46 10.35 -2.90
CA ASP A 21 -2.51 9.85 -2.00
C ASP A 21 -2.98 8.44 -2.40
N ARG A 22 -3.17 8.20 -3.71
CA ARG A 22 -3.51 6.86 -4.23
C ARG A 22 -2.39 5.85 -3.96
N PHE A 23 -1.14 6.28 -4.16
CA PHE A 23 0.03 5.46 -3.86
C PHE A 23 0.11 5.12 -2.38
N ALA A 24 0.04 6.12 -1.49
CA ALA A 24 0.13 5.93 -0.05
C ALA A 24 -0.98 5.03 0.46
N GLY A 25 -2.22 5.26 0.02
CA GLY A 25 -3.35 4.42 0.40
C GLY A 25 -3.16 2.95 0.03
N ARG A 26 -2.72 2.67 -1.20
CA ARG A 26 -2.42 1.30 -1.62
C ARG A 26 -1.20 0.71 -0.93
N ALA A 27 -0.15 1.50 -0.70
CA ALA A 27 1.03 1.03 0.02
C ALA A 27 0.66 0.59 1.45
N PHE A 28 -0.16 1.37 2.16
CA PHE A 28 -0.61 1.04 3.52
C PHE A 28 -1.52 -0.19 3.57
N GLU A 29 -2.42 -0.35 2.60
CA GLU A 29 -3.28 -1.54 2.49
C GLU A 29 -2.48 -2.82 2.18
N LEU A 30 -1.43 -2.71 1.37
CA LEU A 30 -0.59 -3.86 0.96
C LEU A 30 0.45 -4.22 2.02
N TRP A 31 1.01 -3.23 2.72
CA TRP A 31 1.95 -3.44 3.82
C TRP A 31 1.26 -4.05 5.06
N GLY A 32 -0.07 -3.91 5.16
CA GLY A 32 -0.85 -4.38 6.30
C GLY A 32 -0.99 -3.35 7.41
N LEU A 33 -0.65 -2.08 7.14
CA LEU A 33 -0.83 -0.97 8.09
C LEU A 33 -2.31 -0.62 8.23
N LEU A 34 -3.05 -0.72 7.14
CA LEU A 34 -4.48 -0.41 7.08
C LEU A 34 -5.25 -1.56 6.44
N GLN A 35 -6.50 -1.71 6.85
CA GLN A 35 -7.40 -2.70 6.26
C GLN A 35 -7.63 -2.39 4.79
N ARG A 36 -7.67 -3.43 3.97
CA ARG A 36 -7.88 -3.26 2.53
C ARG A 36 -9.23 -2.59 2.26
N GLY A 37 -9.25 -1.55 1.41
CA GLY A 37 -10.43 -0.75 1.15
C GLY A 37 -10.61 0.45 2.09
N ALA A 38 -9.67 0.71 3.02
CA ALA A 38 -9.67 1.93 3.82
C ALA A 38 -9.61 3.20 2.96
N PHE A 39 -9.03 3.10 1.75
CA PHE A 39 -8.94 4.21 0.79
C PHE A 39 -9.83 4.00 -0.44
N ALA A 40 -10.88 3.17 -0.33
CA ALA A 40 -11.88 3.07 -1.37
C ALA A 40 -12.64 4.41 -1.45
N ASP A 41 -12.18 5.28 -2.34
CA ASP A 41 -12.78 6.59 -2.63
C ASP A 41 -14.29 6.37 -2.90
N GLY A 42 -15.16 6.99 -2.11
CA GLY A 42 -16.63 6.76 -2.07
C GLY A 42 -17.38 7.15 -3.35
N ARG A 43 -16.68 7.28 -4.47
CA ARG A 43 -17.23 7.49 -5.80
C ARG A 43 -17.78 6.16 -6.29
N ARG A 44 -19.09 5.96 -6.09
CA ARG A 44 -19.89 4.91 -6.72
C ARG A 44 -19.44 4.74 -8.18
N ARG A 45 -18.75 3.65 -8.49
CA ARG A 45 -18.64 3.16 -9.87
C ARG A 45 -19.83 2.24 -10.07
N ASN A 46 -20.86 2.77 -10.73
CA ASN A 46 -21.72 1.92 -11.54
C ASN A 46 -20.85 1.37 -12.68
N ASP A 47 -20.76 0.05 -12.66
CA ASP A 47 -20.58 -0.91 -13.75
C ASP A 47 -19.46 -0.76 -14.80
N ASP A 48 -18.93 -1.95 -15.12
CA ASP A 48 -18.20 -2.33 -16.33
C ASP A 48 -16.71 -1.98 -16.43
N ASP A 49 -15.88 -2.65 -15.62
CA ASP A 49 -14.68 -3.32 -16.14
C ASP A 49 -14.21 -4.40 -15.15
N ALA A 50 -14.08 -5.60 -15.69
CA ALA A 50 -14.11 -6.87 -14.98
C ALA A 50 -12.86 -7.16 -14.12
N ALA A 51 -13.09 -7.21 -12.81
CA ALA A 51 -12.54 -8.21 -11.88
C ALA A 51 -13.50 -8.31 -10.68
N GLY A 52 -14.70 -8.85 -10.91
CA GLY A 52 -15.71 -9.05 -9.85
C GLY A 52 -15.39 -10.26 -8.96
N PRO A 53 -16.31 -10.70 -8.08
CA PRO A 53 -17.37 -9.97 -7.39
C PRO A 53 -17.32 -10.20 -5.85
N GLY A 54 -18.26 -9.58 -5.12
CA GLY A 54 -18.58 -9.71 -3.69
C GLY A 54 -17.86 -10.75 -2.82
N GLN A 55 -17.14 -10.24 -1.81
CA GLN A 55 -16.88 -10.95 -0.56
C GLN A 55 -17.06 -9.98 0.62
N THR A 56 -18.31 -9.86 1.05
CA THR A 56 -18.71 -9.51 2.43
C THR A 56 -18.51 -10.70 3.39
N GLY A 57 -17.75 -11.72 2.98
CA GLY A 57 -17.30 -12.83 3.82
C GLY A 57 -15.81 -12.67 4.09
N LYS A 58 -15.42 -12.68 5.38
CA LYS A 58 -14.06 -12.90 5.93
C LYS A 58 -12.95 -12.77 4.88
N ARG A 59 -12.64 -11.53 4.50
CA ARG A 59 -11.59 -11.21 3.53
C ARG A 59 -10.27 -11.61 4.18
N GLN A 60 -9.83 -12.83 3.86
CA GLN A 60 -8.60 -13.42 4.38
C GLN A 60 -7.52 -12.35 4.30
N ALA A 61 -6.96 -11.98 5.45
CA ALA A 61 -5.85 -11.06 5.53
C ALA A 61 -4.77 -11.63 4.63
N ALA A 62 -4.60 -11.04 3.44
CA ALA A 62 -3.48 -11.44 2.61
C ALA A 62 -2.22 -11.24 3.45
N PRO A 63 -1.22 -12.13 3.30
CA PRO A 63 0.02 -12.00 4.05
C PRO A 63 0.56 -10.58 3.90
N SER A 64 0.89 -9.95 5.03
CA SER A 64 1.45 -8.61 5.05
C SER A 64 2.74 -8.60 4.21
N ALA A 65 2.72 -7.85 3.10
CA ALA A 65 3.88 -7.77 2.22
C ALA A 65 5.01 -7.01 2.93
N SER A 66 6.25 -7.20 2.50
CA SER A 66 7.34 -6.33 2.95
C SER A 66 7.11 -4.89 2.48
N LEU A 67 7.64 -3.88 3.19
CA LEU A 67 7.55 -2.47 2.78
C LEU A 67 7.99 -2.23 1.31
N PRO A 68 9.14 -2.72 0.81
CA PRO A 68 9.52 -2.52 -0.58
C PRO A 68 8.60 -3.24 -1.57
N GLU A 69 8.07 -4.42 -1.22
CA GLU A 69 7.09 -5.14 -2.06
C GLU A 69 5.76 -4.39 -2.13
N ALA A 70 5.28 -3.86 -1.00
CA ALA A 70 4.08 -3.04 -0.91
C ALA A 70 4.24 -1.77 -1.76
N VAL A 71 5.38 -1.08 -1.66
CA VAL A 71 5.71 0.10 -2.48
C VAL A 71 5.75 -0.25 -3.98
N ALA A 72 6.44 -1.34 -4.36
CA ALA A 72 6.54 -1.76 -5.75
C ALA A 72 5.17 -2.02 -6.38
N ARG A 73 4.26 -2.67 -5.64
CA ARG A 73 2.88 -2.93 -6.07
C ARG A 73 2.01 -1.67 -6.07
N ALA A 74 2.16 -0.80 -5.05
CA ALA A 74 1.38 0.43 -4.93
C ALA A 74 1.60 1.41 -6.10
N ARG A 75 2.75 1.35 -6.79
CA ARG A 75 3.01 2.14 -8.00
C ARG A 75 1.95 1.95 -9.10
N GLN A 76 1.27 0.80 -9.14
CA GLN A 76 0.21 0.51 -10.11
C GLN A 76 -1.06 1.35 -9.90
N ALA A 77 -1.23 1.92 -8.71
CA ALA A 77 -2.41 2.72 -8.35
C ALA A 77 -2.33 4.18 -8.81
N CYS A 78 -1.12 4.67 -9.11
CA CYS A 78 -0.91 5.99 -9.68
C CYS A 78 -1.46 6.04 -11.11
N ARG A 79 -2.09 7.16 -11.48
CA ARG A 79 -2.47 7.42 -12.87
C ARG A 79 -1.22 7.62 -13.73
N PHE A 80 -0.27 8.43 -13.25
CA PHE A 80 1.00 8.65 -13.93
C PHE A 80 2.09 7.72 -13.42
N ARG A 81 2.20 6.53 -14.03
CA ARG A 81 3.13 5.45 -13.60
C ARG A 81 4.61 5.87 -13.60
N TYR A 82 5.02 6.68 -14.58
CA TYR A 82 6.42 7.06 -14.71
C TYR A 82 6.72 8.45 -14.15
N LEU A 83 5.75 9.38 -14.20
CA LEU A 83 5.96 10.72 -13.67
C LEU A 83 5.83 10.76 -12.14
N ASN A 84 4.81 10.13 -11.57
CA ASN A 84 4.58 10.16 -10.11
C ASN A 84 5.06 8.86 -9.45
N ALA A 85 4.67 7.70 -9.98
CA ALA A 85 4.96 6.44 -9.30
C ALA A 85 6.44 6.04 -9.32
N ALA A 86 7.19 6.40 -10.38
CA ALA A 86 8.62 6.13 -10.45
C ALA A 86 9.45 7.01 -9.49
N ALA A 87 8.88 8.14 -9.03
CA ALA A 87 9.53 9.00 -8.04
C ALA A 87 9.64 8.31 -6.67
N ALA A 88 8.69 7.43 -6.32
CA ALA A 88 8.62 6.81 -5.01
C ALA A 88 9.69 5.72 -4.84
N VAL A 89 10.66 5.93 -3.94
CA VAL A 89 11.79 5.03 -3.67
C VAL A 89 11.83 4.61 -2.20
N VAL A 90 12.46 3.46 -1.93
CA VAL A 90 12.68 2.94 -0.57
C VAL A 90 14.18 2.87 -0.30
N TYR A 91 14.62 3.48 0.79
CA TYR A 91 15.99 3.39 1.30
C TYR A 91 15.99 2.62 2.62
N GLY A 92 16.66 1.47 2.67
CA GLY A 92 16.79 0.66 3.88
C GLY A 92 16.61 -0.84 3.63
N ILE A 93 16.24 -1.56 4.68
CA ILE A 93 16.00 -3.01 4.65
C ILE A 93 14.50 -3.34 4.50
N PRO A 94 14.11 -4.55 4.07
CA PRO A 94 12.71 -4.96 4.06
C PRO A 94 12.12 -4.96 5.48
N VAL A 95 11.06 -4.18 5.70
CA VAL A 95 10.35 -4.07 7.00
C VAL A 95 8.95 -4.66 6.88
N TYR A 96 8.54 -5.43 7.88
CA TYR A 96 7.23 -6.06 7.97
C TYR A 96 6.45 -5.49 9.16
N ILE A 97 5.13 -5.45 9.04
CA ILE A 97 4.26 -5.16 10.17
C ILE A 97 3.96 -6.48 10.88
N ALA A 98 4.30 -6.55 12.16
CA ALA A 98 3.85 -7.62 13.02
C ALA A 98 2.31 -7.53 13.11
N GLY A 99 1.61 -8.49 12.51
CA GLY A 99 0.20 -8.68 12.83
C GLY A 99 0.09 -9.13 14.28
N ASP A 100 -0.89 -8.60 15.00
CA ASP A 100 -1.26 -9.14 16.31
C ASP A 100 -1.83 -10.55 16.08
N GLN A 101 -0.92 -11.52 16.06
CA GLN A 101 -1.29 -12.91 16.27
C GLN A 101 -1.54 -13.03 17.78
N GLY A 102 -2.74 -12.66 18.20
CA GLY A 102 -3.31 -13.03 19.49
C GLY A 102 -3.42 -14.56 19.57
N GLY A 103 -2.28 -15.21 19.71
CA GLY A 103 -2.13 -16.60 20.06
C GLY A 103 -1.78 -16.65 21.53
N SER A 104 -2.77 -17.03 22.34
CA SER A 104 -2.56 -17.60 23.66
C SER A 104 -1.38 -18.57 23.59
N ALA A 105 -0.26 -18.21 24.21
CA ALA A 105 0.77 -19.15 24.58
C ALA A 105 0.70 -19.26 26.10
N GLU A 106 0.36 -20.48 26.52
CA GLU A 106 0.54 -21.03 27.87
C GLU A 106 1.82 -20.54 28.58
#